data_AF-A0A538AUN7-F1
#
_entry.id   AF-A0A538AUN7-F1
#
_cell.length_a   1.000
_cell.length_b   1.000
_cell.length_c   1.000
_cell.angle_alpha   90.00
_cell.angle_beta   90.00
_cell.angle_gamma   90.00
#
_symmetry.space_group_name_H-M   'P 1'
#
loop_
_entity.id
_entity.type
_entity.pdbx_description
1 polymer ?
#
loop_
_entity_poly.entity_id
_entity_poly.type
_entity_poly.pdbx_seq_one_letter_code
_entity_poly.pdbx_strand_id
1 'polypeptide(L)' 'MAETTDRFTDAIGELDAVADEVTPEDAARTFDETTLQNFWREWPHISSWAGALWRKLNEDIEQHAAPATEEDLHEVGDAG' A
#
# COMPACT_ATOMS: atom_id res chain seq x y z
N MET A 1 9.60 15.05 -6.91
CA MET A 1 9.08 14.22 -5.80
C MET A 1 7.63 14.56 -5.50
N ALA A 2 7.27 15.81 -5.16
CA ALA A 2 5.87 16.21 -4.91
C ALA A 2 4.91 15.81 -6.05
N GLU A 3 5.21 16.19 -7.30
CA GLU A 3 4.38 15.81 -8.46
C GLU A 3 4.22 14.29 -8.65
N THR A 4 5.23 13.50 -8.27
CA THR A 4 5.17 12.03 -8.33
C THR A 4 4.28 11.47 -7.21
N THR A 5 4.34 12.09 -6.03
CA THR A 5 3.47 11.76 -4.89
C THR A 5 2.01 12.08 -5.21
N ASP A 6 1.71 13.29 -5.70
CA ASP A 6 0.36 13.69 -6.08
C ASP A 6 -0.21 12.73 -7.14
N ARG A 7 0.57 12.45 -8.20
CA ARG A 7 0.18 11.49 -9.24
C ARG A 7 -0.13 10.09 -8.69
N PHE A 8 0.65 9.63 -7.72
CA PHE A 8 0.43 8.32 -7.11
C PHE A 8 -0.83 8.31 -6.24
N THR A 9 -1.06 9.36 -5.46
CA THR A 9 -2.28 9.53 -4.66
C THR A 9 -3.52 9.56 -5.55
N ASP A 10 -3.50 10.33 -6.63
CA ASP A 10 -4.59 10.39 -7.59
C ASP A 10 -4.83 9.01 -8.23
N ALA A 11 -3.78 8.32 -8.66
CA ALA A 11 -3.89 7.00 -9.28
C ALA A 11 -4.50 5.94 -8.35
N ILE A 12 -4.17 5.96 -7.05
CA ILE A 12 -4.83 5.07 -6.08
C ILE A 12 -6.32 5.43 -5.95
N GLY A 13 -6.64 6.72 -5.84
CA GLY A 13 -8.02 7.18 -5.72
C GLY A 13 -8.90 6.78 -6.91
N GLU A 14 -8.37 6.91 -8.13
CA GLU A 14 -9.07 6.50 -9.35
C GLU A 14 -9.25 4.98 -9.42
N LEU A 15 -8.26 4.18 -9.00
CA LEU A 15 -8.39 2.72 -8.94
C LEU A 15 -9.43 2.27 -7.90
N ASP A 16 -9.46 2.94 -6.74
CA ASP A 16 -10.44 2.67 -5.68
C ASP A 16 -11.87 3.02 -6.14
N ALA A 17 -12.04 4.17 -6.80
CA ALA A 17 -13.32 4.56 -7.39
C ALA A 17 -13.82 3.55 -8.42
N VAL A 18 -12.96 3.06 -9.31
CA VAL A 18 -13.32 2.00 -10.26
C VAL A 18 -13.74 0.71 -9.54
N ALA A 19 -13.05 0.35 -8.46
CA ALA A 19 -13.39 -0.85 -7.68
C ALA A 19 -14.74 -0.74 -6.94
N ASP A 20 -15.17 0.47 -6.56
CA ASP A 20 -16.49 0.74 -5.99
C ASP A 20 -17.61 0.72 -7.06
N GLU A 21 -17.31 1.23 -8.25
CA GLU A 21 -18.27 1.37 -9.34
C GLU A 21 -18.56 0.06 -10.09
N VAL A 22 -17.54 -0.80 -10.29
CA VAL A 22 -17.68 -2.01 -11.12
C VAL A 22 -17.03 -3.23 -10.48
N THR A 23 -17.79 -4.32 -10.41
CA THR A 23 -17.26 -5.61 -9.94
C THR A 23 -16.24 -6.18 -10.94
N PRO A 24 -15.29 -7.03 -10.51
CA PRO A 24 -14.35 -7.67 -11.43
C PRO A 24 -15.05 -8.47 -12.54
N GLU A 25 -16.15 -9.16 -12.21
CA GLU A 25 -16.94 -9.92 -13.18
C GLU A 25 -17.60 -9.04 -14.23
N ASP A 26 -18.10 -7.87 -13.83
CA ASP A 26 -18.74 -6.91 -14.73
C ASP A 26 -17.70 -6.16 -15.57
N ALA A 27 -16.55 -5.80 -14.98
CA ALA A 27 -15.44 -5.17 -15.68
C ALA A 27 -14.90 -6.09 -16.80
N ALA A 28 -14.74 -7.39 -16.52
CA ALA A 28 -14.29 -8.38 -17.50
C ALA A 28 -15.28 -8.57 -18.68
N ARG A 29 -16.55 -8.20 -18.52
CA ARG A 29 -17.59 -8.27 -19.57
C ARG A 29 -17.79 -6.95 -20.30
N THR A 30 -17.55 -5.83 -19.63
CA THR A 30 -17.98 -4.50 -20.10
C THR A 30 -16.82 -3.66 -20.63
N PHE A 31 -15.62 -3.85 -20.09
CA PHE A 31 -14.44 -3.14 -20.60
C PHE A 31 -14.06 -3.66 -21.98
N ASP A 32 -13.55 -2.75 -22.81
CA ASP A 32 -13.08 -3.13 -24.13
C ASP A 32 -11.81 -3.99 -24.05
N GLU A 33 -11.56 -4.73 -25.12
CA GLU A 33 -10.42 -5.64 -25.21
C GLU A 33 -9.07 -4.92 -25.02
N THR A 34 -8.93 -3.67 -25.49
CA THR A 34 -7.67 -2.93 -25.37
C THR A 34 -7.40 -2.56 -23.91
N THR A 35 -8.43 -2.12 -23.19
CA THR A 35 -8.36 -1.84 -21.74
C THR A 35 -7.98 -3.10 -20.97
N LEU A 36 -8.63 -4.24 -21.23
CA LEU A 36 -8.30 -5.51 -20.57
C LEU A 36 -6.89 -6.00 -20.89
N GLN A 37 -6.43 -5.87 -22.14
CA GLN A 37 -5.06 -6.23 -22.53
C GLN A 37 -4.02 -5.33 -21.84
N ASN A 38 -4.29 -4.03 -21.74
CA ASN A 38 -3.42 -3.10 -21.02
C ASN A 38 -3.34 -3.46 -19.53
N PHE A 39 -4.49 -3.73 -18.89
CA PHE A 39 -4.52 -4.20 -17.51
C PHE A 39 -3.64 -5.45 -17.34
N TRP A 40 -3.84 -6.48 -18.16
CA TRP A 40 -3.06 -7.71 -18.08
C TRP A 40 -1.55 -7.50 -18.27
N ARG A 41 -1.15 -6.56 -19.13
CA ARG A 41 0.26 -6.30 -19.41
C ARG A 41 0.96 -5.50 -18.31
N GLU A 42 0.31 -4.47 -17.79
CA GLU A 42 0.93 -3.53 -16.84
C GLU A 42 0.76 -3.99 -15.38
N TRP A 43 -0.36 -4.66 -15.05
CA TRP A 43 -0.70 -5.05 -13.69
C TRP A 43 0.35 -5.90 -12.96
N PRO A 44 1.05 -6.88 -13.58
CA PRO A 44 2.09 -7.65 -12.90
C PRO A 44 3.24 -6.79 -12.38
N HIS A 45 3.62 -5.75 -13.12
CA HIS A 45 4.68 -4.82 -12.69
C HIS A 45 4.18 -3.93 -11.54
N ILE A 46 2.99 -3.36 -11.70
CA ILE A 46 2.35 -2.47 -10.71
C ILE A 46 2.14 -3.20 -9.38
N SER A 47 1.49 -4.38 -9.41
CA SER A 47 1.19 -5.18 -8.22
C SER A 47 2.44 -5.66 -7.49
N SER A 48 3.50 -6.03 -8.23
CA SER A 48 4.79 -6.42 -7.63
C SER A 48 5.43 -5.27 -6.85
N TRP A 49 5.47 -4.07 -7.46
CA TRP A 49 6.03 -2.89 -6.80
C TRP A 49 5.17 -2.43 -5.61
N ALA A 50 3.84 -2.36 -5.79
CA ALA A 50 2.91 -1.97 -4.72
C ALA A 50 2.97 -2.95 -3.53
N GLY A 51 3.05 -4.27 -3.81
CA GLY A 51 3.21 -5.29 -2.78
C GLY A 51 4.56 -5.23 -2.07
N ALA A 52 5.63 -4.79 -2.73
CA ALA A 52 6.92 -4.52 -2.07
C ALA A 52 6.86 -3.29 -1.17
N LEU A 53 6.18 -2.23 -1.60
CA LEU A 53 5.95 -1.03 -0.80
C LEU A 53 5.12 -1.37 0.45
N TRP A 54 4.01 -2.10 0.29
CA TRP A 54 3.17 -2.53 1.41
C TRP A 54 3.97 -3.30 2.46
N ARG A 55 4.78 -4.28 2.05
CA ARG A 55 5.63 -5.06 2.97
C ARG A 55 6.61 -4.18 3.73
N LYS A 56 7.28 -3.24 3.05
CA LYS A 56 8.18 -2.28 3.72
C LYS A 56 7.46 -1.45 4.77
N LEU A 57 6.28 -0.92 4.44
CA LEU A 57 5.47 -0.14 5.39
C LEU A 57 4.99 -1.00 6.56
N ASN A 58 4.61 -2.26 6.31
CA ASN A 58 4.18 -3.19 7.37
C ASN A 58 5.34 -3.58 8.29
N GLU A 59 6.52 -3.85 7.73
CA GLU A 59 7.75 -4.10 8.50
C GLU A 59 8.10 -2.92 9.42
N ASP A 60 7.92 -1.68 8.96
CA ASP A 60 8.14 -0.48 9.77
C ASP A 60 7.11 -0.36 10.91
N ILE A 61 5.84 -0.70 10.65
CA ILE A 61 4.78 -0.73 11.68
C ILE A 61 5.08 -1.80 12.74
N GLU A 62 5.47 -3.01 12.32
CA GLU A 62 5.84 -4.09 13.25
C GLU A 62 7.08 -3.75 14.07
N GLN A 63 8.06 -3.03 13.49
CA GLN A 63 9.24 -2.53 14.21
C GLN A 63 8.89 -1.43 15.21
N HIS A 64 7.93 -0.54 14.91
CA HIS A 64 7.48 0.50 15.84
C HIS A 64 6.49 -0.01 16.89
N ALA A 65 5.81 -1.12 16.64
CA ALA A 65 4.94 -1.82 17.58
C ALA A 65 5.70 -2.81 18.48
N ALA A 66 6.99 -3.05 18.23
CA ALA A 66 7.83 -3.80 19.15
C ALA A 66 7.89 -3.04 20.50
N PRO A 67 7.52 -3.67 21.63
CA PRO A 67 7.61 -3.01 22.92
C PRO A 67 9.06 -2.56 23.10
N ALA A 68 9.25 -1.27 23.44
CA ALA A 68 10.54 -0.77 23.88
C ALA A 68 11.06 -1.77 24.91
N THR A 69 12.11 -2.51 24.55
CA THR A 69 12.79 -3.42 25.46
C THR A 69 13.03 -2.65 26.75
N GLU A 70 12.63 -3.23 27.87
CA GLU A 70 12.57 -2.65 29.22
C GLU A 70 13.93 -2.12 29.76
N GLU A 71 14.95 -1.99 28.90
CA GLU A 71 16.28 -1.45 29.19
C GLU A 71 16.34 0.09 29.32
N ASP A 72 15.26 0.82 29.00
CA ASP A 72 15.19 2.28 29.20
C ASP A 72 14.45 2.69 30.50
N LEU A 73 14.06 1.72 31.35
CA LEU A 73 13.32 1.96 32.59
C LEU A 73 14.10 1.60 33.88
N HIS A 74 15.42 1.46 33.82
CA HIS A 74 16.25 1.28 35.03
C HIS A 74 17.05 2.53 35.41
N GLU A 75 16.39 3.67 35.54
CA GLU A 75 16.89 4.76 36.38
C GLU A 75 15.71 5.40 37.12
N VAL A 76 15.47 4.96 38.35
CA VAL A 76 15.05 5.76 39.52
C VAL A 76 14.83 4.76 40.66
N GLY A 77 15.83 4.71 41.53
CA GLY A 77 15.82 3.94 42.77
C GLY A 77 16.68 4.65 43.80
N ASP A 78 16.49 5.97 43.95
CA ASP A 78 16.99 6.72 45.10
C ASP A 78 15.90 6.76 46.17
N ALA A 79 16.10 6.01 47.25
CA ALA A 79 15.57 6.30 48.58
C ALA A 79 16.20 5.32 49.59
N GLY A 80 17.28 5.77 50.23
CA GLY A 80 17.91 5.15 51.40
C GLY A 80 18.38 6.23 52.36
#